data_AF-A0A9X2DRZ6-F1
#
_entry.id   AF-A0A9X2DRZ6-F1
#
_cell.length_a   1.000
_cell.length_b   1.000
_cell.length_c   1.000
_cell.angle_alpha   90.00
_cell.angle_beta   90.00
_cell.angle_gamma   90.00
#
_symmetry.space_group_name_H-M   'P 1'
#
loop_
_entity.id
_entity.type
_entity.pdbx_description
1 polymer ?
#
loop_
_entity_poly.entity_id
_entity_poly.type
_entity_poly.pdbx_seq_one_letter_code
_entity_poly.pdbx_strand_id
1 'polypeptide(L)'
;MKKRYVIAALAISLGLSACSNNGEVEEQPQDEPQEEVQDQPEEEGQPEDAASEEEQDPATSEEEPSLSLGAEEELQEEIASQPGIVDVMVQVEEGSANRINADIEINDEQELSPEEVAETYAELIKEKYPDHAVDIIIIQDGQMLTQAQFE
;
A
#
# COMPACT_ATOMS: atom_id res chain seq x y z
N MET A 1 -42.85 6.62 18.91
CA MET A 1 -43.45 5.59 18.03
C MET A 1 -42.37 4.58 17.70
N LYS A 2 -42.54 3.30 18.04
CA LYS A 2 -41.50 2.26 17.92
C LYS A 2 -41.62 1.59 16.55
N LYS A 3 -40.69 1.84 15.64
CA LYS A 3 -40.62 1.15 14.34
C LYS A 3 -39.91 -0.19 14.52
N ARG A 4 -40.59 -1.28 14.19
CA ARG A 4 -40.04 -2.65 14.16
C ARG A 4 -39.59 -2.93 12.74
N TYR A 5 -38.31 -3.19 12.53
CA TYR A 5 -37.79 -3.67 11.26
C TYR A 5 -37.84 -5.20 11.23
N VAL A 6 -38.48 -5.73 10.18
CA VAL A 6 -38.60 -7.15 9.89
C VAL A 6 -37.40 -7.53 9.03
N ILE A 7 -36.57 -8.45 9.53
CA ILE A 7 -35.46 -9.06 8.81
C ILE A 7 -36.05 -10.06 7.80
N ALA A 8 -35.88 -9.78 6.51
CA ALA A 8 -36.16 -10.75 5.45
C ALA A 8 -34.84 -11.44 5.08
N ALA A 9 -34.69 -12.69 5.51
CA ALA A 9 -33.68 -13.60 5.00
C ALA A 9 -34.12 -14.11 3.61
N LEU A 10 -33.26 -14.02 2.60
CA LEU A 10 -33.51 -14.68 1.32
C LEU A 10 -32.24 -15.26 0.70
N ALA A 11 -32.10 -16.57 0.94
CA ALA A 11 -31.61 -17.65 0.08
C ALA A 11 -30.45 -17.40 -0.91
N ILE A 12 -29.32 -18.04 -0.57
CA ILE A 12 -28.18 -18.37 -1.43
C ILE A 12 -28.61 -19.35 -2.54
N SER A 13 -28.27 -19.05 -3.79
CA SER A 13 -28.38 -19.97 -4.92
C SER A 13 -27.00 -20.16 -5.57
N LEU A 14 -26.33 -21.25 -5.24
CA LEU A 14 -25.12 -21.73 -5.90
C LEU A 14 -25.51 -22.38 -7.24
N GLY A 15 -25.19 -21.73 -8.35
CA GLY A 15 -25.30 -22.29 -9.70
C GLY A 15 -23.92 -22.69 -10.22
N LEU A 16 -23.55 -23.97 -10.06
CA LEU A 16 -22.44 -24.58 -10.79
C LEU A 16 -22.90 -24.83 -12.23
N SER A 17 -22.44 -24.00 -13.17
CA SER A 17 -22.54 -24.30 -14.60
C SER A 17 -21.33 -25.09 -15.05
N ALA A 18 -21.56 -26.39 -15.26
CA ALA A 18 -20.65 -27.31 -15.92
C ALA A 18 -20.65 -27.05 -17.43
N CYS A 19 -19.49 -26.70 -17.98
CA CYS A 19 -19.21 -26.86 -19.41
C CYS A 19 -18.44 -28.16 -19.61
N SER A 20 -19.16 -29.20 -20.06
CA SER A 20 -18.55 -30.38 -20.69
C SER A 20 -18.04 -30.00 -22.08
N ASN A 21 -16.75 -30.19 -22.34
CA ASN A 21 -16.26 -30.48 -23.68
C ASN A 21 -15.76 -31.92 -23.72
N ASN A 22 -16.13 -32.57 -24.81
CA ASN A 22 -16.17 -33.99 -25.08
C ASN A 22 -14.77 -34.54 -25.42
N GLY A 23 -14.32 -35.60 -24.72
CA GLY A 23 -13.02 -36.22 -24.97
C GLY A 23 -12.80 -37.47 -24.13
N GLU A 24 -13.37 -38.58 -24.59
CA GLU A 24 -13.22 -39.96 -24.14
C GLU A 24 -11.76 -40.44 -24.26
N VAL A 25 -11.10 -40.83 -23.15
CA VAL A 25 -10.08 -41.91 -23.10
C VAL A 25 -10.03 -42.49 -21.67
N GLU A 26 -10.49 -43.74 -21.60
CA GLU A 26 -10.05 -44.91 -20.80
C GLU A 26 -9.79 -44.87 -19.28
N GLU A 27 -10.17 -46.01 -18.69
CA GLU A 27 -10.28 -46.37 -17.29
C GLU A 27 -8.96 -46.83 -16.62
N GLN A 28 -8.81 -46.39 -15.36
CA GLN A 28 -8.32 -47.16 -14.18
C GLN A 28 -6.82 -47.58 -14.08
N PRO A 29 -6.31 -47.97 -12.89
CA PRO A 29 -6.20 -47.22 -11.63
C PRO A 29 -4.80 -47.41 -10.95
N GLN A 30 -4.66 -46.87 -9.73
CA GLN A 30 -3.77 -47.33 -8.63
C GLN A 30 -2.33 -46.79 -8.47
N ASP A 31 -2.04 -46.54 -7.18
CA ASP A 31 -0.77 -46.49 -6.44
C ASP A 31 0.08 -45.20 -6.46
N GLU A 32 -0.13 -44.38 -5.41
CA GLU A 32 0.97 -43.81 -4.60
C GLU A 32 1.77 -44.94 -3.93
N PRO A 33 2.93 -44.71 -3.27
CA PRO A 33 3.94 -43.65 -3.38
C PRO A 33 5.38 -44.24 -3.49
N GLN A 34 6.39 -43.43 -3.83
CA GLN A 34 7.74 -43.62 -3.29
C GLN A 34 8.69 -42.44 -3.52
N GLU A 35 9.45 -42.16 -2.46
CA GLU A 35 10.62 -41.29 -2.33
C GLU A 35 11.67 -41.52 -3.42
N GLU A 36 12.38 -40.45 -3.81
CA GLU A 36 13.84 -40.52 -3.93
C GLU A 36 14.47 -39.17 -3.57
N VAL A 37 15.26 -39.22 -2.51
CA VAL A 37 16.25 -38.25 -2.06
C VAL A 37 17.54 -38.51 -2.84
N GLN A 38 18.15 -37.49 -3.45
CA GLN A 38 19.57 -37.44 -3.81
C GLN A 38 20.04 -35.97 -3.61
N ASP A 39 20.71 -35.61 -2.52
CA ASP A 39 22.16 -35.74 -2.20
C ASP A 39 23.13 -34.97 -3.13
N GLN A 40 23.49 -33.76 -2.66
CA GLN A 40 24.83 -33.14 -2.61
C GLN A 40 25.57 -32.68 -3.90
N PRO A 41 26.54 -31.73 -3.83
CA PRO A 41 27.36 -31.36 -2.66
C PRO A 41 27.55 -29.86 -2.35
N GLU A 42 28.01 -29.64 -1.11
CA GLU A 42 28.77 -28.50 -0.59
C GLU A 42 29.94 -28.11 -1.50
N GLU A 43 30.17 -26.79 -1.64
CA GLU A 43 31.52 -26.25 -1.82
C GLU A 43 31.71 -25.08 -0.83
N GLU A 44 32.51 -25.34 0.21
CA GLU A 44 33.15 -24.30 1.02
C GLU A 44 34.38 -23.76 0.26
N GLY A 45 34.48 -22.44 0.14
CA GLY A 45 35.66 -21.75 -0.40
C GLY A 45 35.76 -20.32 0.13
N GLN A 46 36.73 -20.11 1.01
CA GLN A 46 37.04 -18.90 1.80
C GLN A 46 37.54 -17.68 0.97
N PRO A 47 37.70 -16.49 1.63
CA PRO A 47 37.71 -15.16 1.00
C PRO A 47 39.11 -14.70 0.58
N GLU A 48 39.17 -13.77 -0.38
CA GLU A 48 40.38 -13.02 -0.71
C GLU A 48 40.07 -11.51 -0.78
N ASP A 49 40.69 -10.76 0.13
CA ASP A 49 40.88 -9.31 0.11
C ASP A 49 41.45 -8.82 -1.22
N ALA A 50 40.84 -7.78 -1.80
CA ALA A 50 41.52 -6.89 -2.73
C ALA A 50 41.02 -5.46 -2.52
N ALA A 51 41.82 -4.70 -1.79
CA ALA A 51 41.79 -3.26 -1.74
C ALA A 51 41.80 -2.65 -3.15
N SER A 52 40.91 -1.70 -3.40
CA SER A 52 41.05 -0.74 -4.49
C SER A 52 40.67 0.63 -3.94
N GLU A 53 41.69 1.35 -3.47
CA GLU A 53 41.67 2.80 -3.40
C GLU A 53 41.69 3.32 -4.83
N GLU A 54 40.58 3.89 -5.31
CA GLU A 54 40.62 4.85 -6.42
C GLU A 54 39.88 6.11 -5.99
N GLU A 55 40.67 7.17 -5.88
CA GLU A 55 40.28 8.56 -5.77
C GLU A 55 39.31 8.93 -6.91
N GLN A 56 38.13 9.44 -6.58
CA GLN A 56 37.33 10.22 -7.51
C GLN A 56 36.96 11.57 -6.89
N ASP A 57 37.36 12.61 -7.60
CA ASP A 57 37.07 14.04 -7.42
C ASP A 57 35.63 14.35 -6.94
N PRO A 58 35.46 15.33 -6.03
CA PRO A 58 34.16 15.91 -5.73
C PRO A 58 33.90 17.07 -6.70
N ALA A 59 33.16 16.84 -7.78
CA ALA A 59 32.69 17.92 -8.65
C ALA A 59 31.24 17.68 -9.08
N THR A 60 30.34 18.13 -8.20
CA THR A 60 29.11 18.86 -8.57
C THR A 60 28.17 18.12 -9.53
N SER A 61 27.49 17.09 -9.04
CA SER A 61 26.13 16.84 -9.51
C SER A 61 25.22 17.82 -8.78
N GLU A 62 24.60 18.72 -9.55
CA GLU A 62 23.36 19.38 -9.12
C GLU A 62 22.33 18.26 -9.01
N GLU A 63 22.27 17.61 -7.84
CA GLU A 63 21.20 16.69 -7.48
C GLU A 63 19.91 17.51 -7.44
N GLU A 64 19.08 17.34 -8.45
CA GLU A 64 17.64 17.56 -8.32
C GLU A 64 17.19 16.77 -7.07
N PRO A 65 16.36 17.34 -6.18
CA PRO A 65 16.00 16.66 -4.95
C PRO A 65 15.12 15.48 -5.34
N SER A 66 15.70 14.29 -5.46
CA SER A 66 14.93 13.06 -5.31
C SER A 66 14.30 13.17 -3.93
N LEU A 67 12.98 13.31 -3.86
CA LEU A 67 12.25 13.30 -2.61
C LEU A 67 12.57 11.95 -1.93
N SER A 68 13.49 12.02 -0.98
CA SER A 68 14.04 10.88 -0.28
C SER A 68 12.93 10.26 0.54
N LEU A 69 12.93 8.93 0.69
CA LEU A 69 12.01 8.18 1.57
C LEU A 69 11.84 8.84 2.96
N GLY A 70 12.87 9.54 3.45
CA GLY A 70 12.81 10.30 4.71
C GLY A 70 11.83 11.48 4.71
N ALA A 71 11.59 12.16 3.59
CA ALA A 71 10.64 13.27 3.50
C ALA A 71 9.18 12.80 3.60
N GLU A 72 8.90 11.56 3.16
CA GLU A 72 7.60 10.89 3.30
C GLU A 72 7.38 10.47 4.75
N GLU A 73 8.40 9.86 5.38
CA GLU A 73 8.37 9.46 6.79
C GLU A 73 8.17 10.67 7.71
N GLU A 74 8.89 11.79 7.49
CA GLU A 74 8.73 13.01 8.27
C GLU A 74 7.31 13.60 8.16
N LEU A 75 6.72 13.59 6.95
CA LEU A 75 5.36 14.05 6.74
C LEU A 75 4.35 13.12 7.43
N GLN A 76 4.54 11.81 7.32
CA GLN A 76 3.72 10.81 7.97
C GLN A 76 3.74 10.99 9.49
N GLU A 77 4.93 11.14 10.08
CA GLU A 77 5.09 11.36 11.52
C GLU A 77 4.44 12.67 11.99
N GLU A 78 4.56 13.75 11.22
CA GLU A 78 3.96 15.03 11.55
C GLU A 78 2.43 14.95 11.62
N ILE A 79 1.79 14.31 10.63
CA ILE A 79 0.34 14.12 10.59
C ILE A 79 -0.10 13.13 11.68
N ALA A 80 0.60 12.00 11.84
CA ALA A 80 0.28 10.98 12.84
C ALA A 80 0.39 11.46 14.30
N SER A 81 1.18 12.52 14.54
CA SER A 81 1.31 13.13 15.87
C SER A 81 0.09 13.96 16.31
N GLN A 82 -0.85 14.24 15.41
CA GLN A 82 -2.01 15.08 15.69
C GLN A 82 -3.10 14.32 16.45
N PRO A 83 -3.84 14.98 17.36
CA PRO A 83 -4.94 14.36 18.08
C PRO A 83 -6.04 13.89 17.11
N GLY A 84 -6.62 12.73 17.40
CA GLY A 84 -7.66 12.16 16.55
C GLY A 84 -7.15 11.41 15.31
N ILE A 85 -5.83 11.34 15.09
CA ILE A 85 -5.21 10.55 14.02
C ILE A 85 -4.73 9.21 14.59
N VAL A 86 -5.03 8.13 13.89
CA VAL A 86 -4.67 6.75 14.27
C VAL A 86 -3.50 6.25 13.43
N ASP A 87 -3.59 6.42 12.12
CA ASP A 87 -2.59 5.96 11.16
C ASP A 87 -2.55 6.89 9.95
N VAL A 88 -1.41 6.95 9.30
CA VAL A 88 -1.17 7.75 8.10
C VAL A 88 -0.28 6.96 7.17
N MET A 89 -0.66 6.84 5.90
CA MET A 89 0.20 6.33 4.85
C MET A 89 0.34 7.41 3.78
N VAL A 90 1.59 7.74 3.42
CA VAL A 90 1.89 8.71 2.38
C VAL A 90 2.65 8.01 1.26
N GLN A 91 2.28 8.30 0.02
CA GLN A 91 2.99 7.84 -1.18
C GLN A 91 3.22 9.01 -2.12
N VAL A 92 4.48 9.23 -2.48
CA VAL A 92 4.87 10.19 -3.52
C VAL A 92 4.95 9.48 -4.86
N GLU A 93 4.24 10.01 -5.86
CA GLU A 93 4.27 9.56 -7.24
C GLU A 93 4.90 10.65 -8.13
N GLU A 94 6.18 10.50 -8.47
CA GLU A 94 6.88 11.42 -9.38
C GLU A 94 6.66 11.04 -10.86
N GLY A 95 6.55 12.03 -11.75
CA GLY A 95 6.49 11.79 -13.19
C GLY A 95 5.69 12.83 -13.97
N SER A 96 4.74 12.38 -14.79
CA SER A 96 4.00 13.27 -15.71
C SER A 96 3.01 14.22 -15.01
N ALA A 97 2.64 13.93 -13.76
CA ALA A 97 1.60 14.66 -13.04
C ALA A 97 1.89 14.89 -11.55
N ASN A 98 3.12 14.61 -11.07
CA ASN A 98 3.61 14.75 -9.69
C ASN A 98 2.50 14.75 -8.63
N ARG A 99 2.29 13.62 -7.94
CA ARG A 99 1.17 13.45 -7.02
C ARG A 99 1.62 12.96 -5.64
N ILE A 100 0.92 13.40 -4.60
CA ILE A 100 0.98 12.81 -3.25
C ILE A 100 -0.36 12.14 -2.98
N ASN A 101 -0.35 10.85 -2.66
CA ASN A 101 -1.52 10.14 -2.15
C ASN A 101 -1.34 9.95 -0.64
N ALA A 102 -2.35 10.32 0.15
CA ALA A 102 -2.33 10.13 1.59
C ALA A 102 -3.62 9.47 2.09
N ASP A 103 -3.47 8.35 2.78
CA ASP A 103 -4.55 7.68 3.51
C ASP A 103 -4.42 8.04 4.99
N ILE A 104 -5.46 8.63 5.57
CA ILE A 104 -5.46 9.10 6.97
C ILE A 104 -6.59 8.39 7.72
N GLU A 105 -6.24 7.56 8.70
CA GLU A 105 -7.20 6.95 9.61
C GLU A 105 -7.43 7.86 10.82
N ILE A 106 -8.70 8.18 11.09
CA ILE A 106 -9.14 9.01 12.22
C ILE A 106 -9.95 8.19 13.23
N ASN A 107 -10.05 8.69 14.46
CA ASN A 107 -10.89 8.13 15.51
C ASN A 107 -11.92 9.16 16.05
N ASP A 108 -12.70 8.74 17.04
CA ASP A 108 -13.74 9.56 17.68
C ASP A 108 -13.22 10.80 18.44
N GLU A 109 -11.91 10.93 18.65
CA GLU A 109 -11.28 12.11 19.25
C GLU A 109 -11.05 13.23 18.22
N GLN A 110 -11.23 12.95 16.91
CA GLN A 110 -11.14 13.96 15.88
C GLN A 110 -12.29 14.97 15.99
N GLU A 111 -11.95 16.25 16.13
CA GLU A 111 -12.93 17.33 16.29
C GLU A 111 -13.40 17.90 14.94
N LEU A 112 -12.56 17.79 13.90
CA LEU A 112 -12.86 18.24 12.55
C LEU A 112 -13.75 17.24 11.81
N SER A 113 -14.58 17.73 10.88
CA SER A 113 -15.25 16.85 9.93
C SER A 113 -14.24 16.19 8.97
N PRO A 114 -14.57 15.02 8.37
CA PRO A 114 -13.66 14.37 7.43
C PRO A 114 -13.22 15.27 6.25
N GLU A 115 -14.09 16.17 5.80
CA GLU A 115 -13.79 17.15 4.75
C GLU A 115 -12.77 18.18 5.24
N GLU A 116 -12.95 18.73 6.45
CA GLU A 116 -12.02 19.67 7.07
C GLU A 116 -10.66 19.03 7.39
N VAL A 117 -10.65 17.75 7.79
CA VAL A 117 -9.41 16.96 7.98
C VAL A 117 -8.65 16.88 6.65
N ALA A 118 -9.33 16.53 5.56
CA ALA A 118 -8.71 16.44 4.25
C ALA A 118 -8.16 17.80 3.79
N GLU A 119 -8.92 18.88 3.93
CA GLU A 119 -8.46 20.23 3.59
C GLU A 119 -7.23 20.64 4.41
N THR A 120 -7.27 20.42 5.73
CA THR A 120 -6.18 20.79 6.65
C THR A 120 -4.87 20.10 6.27
N TYR A 121 -4.91 18.79 6.02
CA TYR A 121 -3.68 18.07 5.68
C TYR A 121 -3.26 18.24 4.23
N ALA A 122 -4.18 18.56 3.32
CA ALA A 122 -3.81 18.95 1.96
C ALA A 122 -2.99 20.24 1.96
N GLU A 123 -3.38 21.24 2.75
CA GLU A 123 -2.62 22.48 2.91
C GLU A 123 -1.22 22.20 3.45
N LEU A 124 -1.10 21.40 4.51
CA LEU A 124 0.20 21.01 5.09
C LEU A 124 1.09 20.29 4.07
N ILE A 125 0.54 19.34 3.30
CA ILE A 125 1.27 18.64 2.26
C ILE A 125 1.71 19.62 1.16
N LYS A 126 0.82 20.52 0.72
CA LYS A 126 1.12 21.52 -0.30
C LYS A 126 2.18 22.53 0.10
N GLU A 127 2.33 22.82 1.40
CA GLU A 127 3.43 23.68 1.88
C GLU A 127 4.81 23.04 1.62
N LYS A 128 4.90 21.71 1.71
CA LYS A 128 6.14 20.95 1.45
C LYS A 128 6.29 20.57 -0.02
N TYR A 129 5.18 20.28 -0.70
CA TYR A 129 5.12 19.76 -2.06
C TYR A 129 4.23 20.67 -2.95
N PRO A 130 4.62 21.93 -3.19
CA PRO A 130 3.76 22.92 -3.84
C PRO A 130 3.39 22.55 -5.28
N ASP A 131 4.30 21.86 -5.98
CA ASP A 131 4.15 21.45 -7.37
C ASP A 131 3.48 20.08 -7.54
N HIS A 132 3.00 19.46 -6.44
CA HIS A 132 2.34 18.15 -6.49
C HIS A 132 0.84 18.27 -6.32
N ALA A 133 0.04 17.61 -7.15
CA ALA A 133 -1.36 17.36 -6.82
C ALA A 133 -1.45 16.48 -5.58
N VAL A 134 -2.46 16.67 -4.73
CA VAL A 134 -2.64 15.93 -3.49
C VAL A 134 -3.98 15.22 -3.51
N ASP A 135 -4.00 13.90 -3.26
CA ASP A 135 -5.20 13.08 -3.11
C ASP A 135 -5.23 12.54 -1.69
N ILE A 136 -6.30 12.83 -0.95
CA ILE A 136 -6.44 12.43 0.45
C ILE A 136 -7.69 11.57 0.61
N ILE A 137 -7.51 10.42 1.25
CA ILE A 137 -8.59 9.52 1.67
C ILE A 137 -8.66 9.56 3.19
N ILE A 138 -9.86 9.82 3.73
CA ILE A 138 -10.12 9.77 5.18
C ILE A 138 -10.86 8.49 5.52
N ILE A 139 -10.32 7.74 6.47
CA ILE A 139 -10.80 6.42 6.90
C ILE A 139 -11.17 6.50 8.39
N GLN A 140 -12.26 5.87 8.80
CA GLN A 140 -12.59 5.64 10.21
C GLN A 140 -13.15 4.23 10.38
N ASP A 141 -12.61 3.47 11.33
CA ASP A 141 -13.00 2.07 11.58
C ASP A 141 -12.97 1.19 10.31
N GLY A 142 -11.97 1.41 9.46
CA GLY A 142 -11.82 0.73 8.16
C GLY A 142 -12.85 1.13 7.10
N GLN A 143 -13.63 2.18 7.30
CA GLN A 143 -14.58 2.72 6.33
C GLN A 143 -14.07 4.04 5.76
N MET A 144 -14.05 4.15 4.43
CA MET A 144 -13.79 5.42 3.75
C MET A 144 -14.95 6.39 4.01
N LEU A 145 -14.63 7.53 4.60
CA LEU A 145 -15.58 8.61 4.88
C LEU A 145 -15.63 9.64 3.75
N THR A 146 -14.46 10.04 3.25
CA THR A 146 -14.33 10.98 2.14
C THR A 146 -13.05 10.73 1.34
N GLN A 147 -13.02 11.24 0.12
CA GLN A 147 -11.84 11.36 -0.72
C GLN A 147 -11.88 12.74 -1.41
N ALA A 148 -10.76 13.46 -1.37
CA ALA A 148 -10.66 14.79 -1.96
C ALA A 148 -9.32 14.98 -2.68
N GLN A 149 -9.38 15.66 -3.84
CA GLN A 149 -8.23 15.98 -4.66
C GLN A 149 -7.99 17.50 -4.68
N PHE A 150 -6.73 17.89 -4.52
CA PHE A 150 -6.25 19.26 -4.44
C PHE A 150 -5.13 19.47 -5.47
N GLU A 151 -5.21 20.58 -6.22
CA GLU A 151 -4.28 20.91 -7.32
C GLU A 151 -3.28 21.99 -6.94
#